data_AF-A0A8C7QIP3-F1
#
_entry.id   AF-A0A8C7QIP3-F1
#
_cell.length_a   1.000
_cell.length_b   1.000
_cell.length_c   1.000
_cell.angle_alpha   90.00
_cell.angle_beta   90.00
_cell.angle_gamma   90.00
#
_symmetry.space_group_name_H-M   'P 1'
#
loop_
_entity.id
_entity.type
_entity.pdbx_description
1 polymer ?
#
loop_
_entity_poly.entity_id
_entity_poly.type
_entity_poly.pdbx_seq_one_letter_code
_entity_poly.pdbx_strand_id
1 'polypeptide(L)'
;MSFKKYGSTFYQHGKAHEDDIVIFTGNPVTLYYNCNPVSTLGFLKIWITIFLLTTNMLSEVEAKELLSFLTLDTRPDVKGQATEYILGLSGNRDGCRYLQTKPDFLKALVTLTTDPSIAIVKDCYHSLINLSADETMHQPLIKDSDFLPMLFKNLLDPEFMFADRICTILTNLSRHVKTCKEVFKAMQKQEIGLAQIVDIFCTEGYNKQTSLHYLGPLLSNLTQLPETRHFILDKERCVVQRLLPYTQYQASTIRRGGVIGTLRNCCFDHAHHEWLLSDAVDILPFLLLPLAGPEELSDEENEGLPVDLQYLPEDKEREEDPDIRKMLIETMILLTATKVGRQILKAKNVYAIMREFHNWEKEPHVAAACEKLIQVLIGDEPEPDMENLLEVEIPEDVEVKLKDMDAKEQEQLEKDQEDLLNPDQSQQCAGIVRMM
;
A
#
# COMPACT_ATOMS: atom_id res chain seq x y z
N MET A 1 41.22 -15.78 4.86
CA MET A 1 41.09 -15.52 3.42
C MET A 1 39.61 -15.43 3.00
N SER A 2 38.77 -14.74 3.77
CA SER A 2 37.36 -14.52 3.44
C SER A 2 36.83 -13.33 4.24
N PHE A 3 37.11 -12.10 3.79
CA PHE A 3 36.60 -10.86 4.40
C PHE A 3 36.43 -9.73 3.34
N LYS A 4 36.37 -10.07 2.05
CA LYS A 4 36.29 -9.10 0.94
C LYS A 4 35.08 -9.27 0.02
N LYS A 5 34.13 -10.15 0.34
CA LYS A 5 33.06 -10.54 -0.61
C LYS A 5 31.67 -9.95 -0.32
N TYR A 6 31.46 -9.26 0.80
CA TYR A 6 30.13 -8.82 1.24
C TYR A 6 30.01 -7.32 1.54
N GLY A 7 31.07 -6.54 1.27
CA GLY A 7 31.01 -5.08 1.40
C GLY A 7 30.17 -4.39 0.30
N SER A 8 29.66 -5.13 -0.68
CA SER A 8 28.96 -4.56 -1.85
C SER A 8 27.42 -4.53 -1.71
N THR A 9 26.82 -5.26 -0.78
CA THR A 9 25.35 -5.37 -0.63
C THR A 9 24.71 -4.10 -0.06
N PHE A 10 25.50 -3.23 0.56
CA PHE A 10 25.00 -2.04 1.23
C PHE A 10 24.79 -0.82 0.32
N TYR A 11 25.47 -0.82 -0.83
CA TYR A 11 25.39 0.26 -1.81
C TYR A 11 24.12 0.20 -2.67
N GLN A 12 23.20 -0.74 -2.37
CA GLN A 12 21.99 -1.04 -3.13
C GLN A 12 20.97 0.13 -3.21
N HIS A 13 21.08 1.18 -2.38
CA HIS A 13 20.07 2.25 -2.31
C HIS A 13 20.60 3.67 -2.59
N GLY A 14 21.79 3.83 -3.19
CA GLY A 14 22.39 5.17 -3.39
C GLY A 14 21.72 6.07 -4.43
N LYS A 15 20.63 5.62 -5.06
CA LYS A 15 19.64 6.48 -5.70
C LYS A 15 18.27 5.98 -5.29
N ALA A 16 17.60 6.69 -4.38
CA ALA A 16 16.15 6.54 -4.24
C ALA A 16 15.53 6.90 -5.59
N HIS A 17 15.07 5.90 -6.34
CA HIS A 17 14.28 6.15 -7.54
C HIS A 17 12.85 6.45 -7.12
N GLU A 18 12.11 7.27 -7.89
CA GLU A 18 10.67 7.54 -7.62
C GLU A 18 9.84 6.24 -7.53
N ASP A 19 10.37 5.12 -8.03
CA ASP A 19 9.78 3.78 -8.02
C ASP A 19 9.89 3.04 -6.67
N ASP A 20 10.71 3.50 -5.72
CA ASP A 20 10.89 2.86 -4.39
C ASP A 20 9.81 3.25 -3.37
N ILE A 21 8.86 4.08 -3.77
CA ILE A 21 7.77 4.59 -2.91
C ILE A 21 6.69 3.51 -2.76
N VAL A 22 6.25 3.26 -1.52
CA VAL A 22 5.15 2.31 -1.28
C VAL A 22 3.83 2.90 -1.76
N ILE A 23 3.24 2.21 -2.73
CA ILE A 23 1.90 2.46 -3.25
C ILE A 23 0.99 1.33 -2.80
N PHE A 24 -0.08 1.65 -2.07
CA PHE A 24 -1.07 0.64 -1.69
C PHE A 24 -1.87 0.17 -2.92
N THR A 25 -1.69 -1.10 -3.27
CA THR A 25 -2.53 -1.78 -4.25
C THR A 25 -3.78 -2.28 -3.55
N GLY A 26 -4.88 -1.52 -3.67
CA GLY A 26 -6.14 -1.79 -2.97
C GLY A 26 -6.90 -3.01 -3.49
N ASN A 27 -6.36 -4.22 -3.33
CA ASN A 27 -7.10 -5.45 -3.61
C ASN A 27 -7.54 -6.15 -2.31
N PRO A 28 -8.78 -5.90 -1.85
CA PRO A 28 -9.53 -6.90 -1.12
C PRO A 28 -10.49 -7.58 -2.11
N VAL A 29 -10.33 -8.90 -2.27
CA VAL A 29 -11.31 -9.82 -2.84
C VAL A 29 -11.46 -9.83 -4.37
N THR A 30 -10.63 -10.64 -5.03
CA THR A 30 -11.10 -11.44 -6.18
C THR A 30 -11.81 -12.67 -5.59
N LEU A 31 -13.14 -12.72 -5.67
CA LEU A 31 -13.91 -13.91 -5.30
C LEU A 31 -13.50 -15.07 -6.21
N TYR A 32 -12.69 -15.99 -5.71
CA TYR A 32 -12.51 -17.31 -6.33
C TYR A 32 -13.82 -18.09 -6.17
N TYR A 33 -14.56 -18.24 -7.27
CA TYR A 33 -15.67 -19.18 -7.32
C TYR A 33 -15.14 -20.61 -7.19
N ASN A 34 -15.62 -21.30 -6.16
CA ASN A 34 -15.37 -22.70 -5.88
C ASN A 34 -15.97 -23.57 -7.01
N CYS A 35 -15.11 -24.15 -7.87
CA CYS A 35 -15.52 -25.05 -8.95
C CYS A 35 -15.62 -26.49 -8.44
N ASN A 36 -16.83 -26.97 -8.20
CA ASN A 36 -17.15 -28.39 -8.18
C ASN A 36 -17.36 -28.92 -9.63
N PRO A 37 -17.17 -30.23 -9.89
CA PRO A 37 -17.02 -30.75 -11.25
C PRO A 37 -18.30 -30.56 -12.06
N VAL A 38 -18.16 -29.84 -13.17
CA VAL A 38 -19.26 -29.34 -14.00
C VAL A 38 -19.74 -30.44 -14.95
N SER A 39 -21.03 -30.77 -14.88
CA SER A 39 -21.71 -31.61 -15.87
C SER A 39 -21.66 -30.96 -17.25
N THR A 40 -21.75 -31.75 -18.33
CA THR A 40 -21.68 -31.29 -19.73
C THR A 40 -22.65 -30.15 -20.09
N LEU A 41 -23.73 -29.94 -19.32
CA LEU A 41 -24.62 -28.78 -19.44
C LEU A 41 -24.02 -27.47 -18.90
N GLY A 42 -23.20 -27.54 -17.85
CA GLY A 42 -22.56 -26.37 -17.27
C GLY A 42 -21.37 -25.86 -18.12
N PHE A 43 -20.69 -26.74 -18.85
CA PHE A 43 -19.70 -26.35 -19.86
C PHE A 43 -20.32 -25.53 -21.00
N LEU A 44 -21.53 -25.91 -21.45
CA LEU A 44 -22.24 -25.16 -22.49
C LEU A 44 -22.76 -23.81 -21.97
N LYS A 45 -23.19 -23.74 -20.69
CA LYS A 45 -23.54 -22.46 -20.05
C LYS A 45 -22.34 -21.54 -19.87
N ILE A 46 -21.20 -22.07 -19.42
CA ILE A 46 -19.95 -21.31 -19.29
C ILE A 46 -19.47 -20.83 -20.66
N TRP A 47 -19.55 -21.67 -21.70
CA TRP A 47 -19.23 -21.25 -23.07
C TRP A 47 -20.23 -20.23 -23.63
N ILE A 48 -21.52 -20.31 -23.33
CA ILE A 48 -22.51 -19.30 -23.73
C ILE A 48 -22.29 -17.99 -22.98
N THR A 49 -21.95 -18.03 -21.69
CA THR A 49 -21.61 -16.84 -20.90
C THR A 49 -20.29 -16.23 -21.37
N ILE A 50 -19.27 -17.04 -21.66
CA ILE A 50 -18.01 -16.59 -22.26
C ILE A 50 -18.26 -16.04 -23.66
N PHE A 51 -19.04 -16.70 -24.52
CA PHE A 51 -19.36 -16.28 -25.89
C PHE A 51 -20.24 -15.01 -25.95
N LEU A 52 -21.14 -14.81 -24.97
CA LEU A 52 -21.89 -13.56 -24.80
C LEU A 52 -21.03 -12.44 -24.20
N LEU A 53 -20.07 -12.75 -23.33
CA LEU A 53 -19.15 -11.78 -22.74
C LEU A 53 -17.97 -11.40 -23.65
N THR A 54 -17.64 -12.21 -24.66
CA THR A 54 -16.44 -12.01 -25.48
C THR A 54 -16.65 -11.16 -26.75
N THR A 55 -17.87 -10.85 -27.18
CA THR A 55 -18.05 -10.09 -28.44
C THR A 55 -19.40 -9.38 -28.60
N ASN A 56 -19.92 -8.68 -27.59
CA ASN A 56 -20.93 -7.64 -27.87
C ASN A 56 -20.75 -6.45 -26.93
N MET A 57 -19.73 -5.63 -27.23
CA MET A 57 -19.79 -4.24 -26.81
C MET A 57 -21.05 -3.61 -27.40
N LEU A 58 -21.76 -2.82 -26.61
CA LEU A 58 -22.99 -2.16 -27.04
C LEU A 58 -22.75 -1.41 -28.35
N SER A 59 -23.62 -1.65 -29.33
CA SER A 59 -23.69 -0.79 -30.52
C SER A 59 -24.00 0.65 -30.12
N GLU A 60 -23.73 1.62 -30.99
CA GLU A 60 -24.02 3.03 -30.71
C GLU A 60 -25.50 3.30 -30.42
N VAL A 61 -26.42 2.46 -30.94
CA VAL A 61 -27.85 2.58 -30.68
C VAL A 61 -28.18 2.07 -29.28
N GLU A 62 -27.72 0.88 -28.93
CA GLU A 62 -27.93 0.28 -27.60
C GLU A 62 -27.28 1.13 -26.51
N ALA A 63 -26.11 1.72 -26.78
CA ALA A 63 -25.44 2.64 -25.87
C ALA A 63 -26.27 3.88 -25.59
N LYS A 64 -26.85 4.50 -26.62
CA LYS A 64 -27.72 5.67 -26.46
C LYS A 64 -29.01 5.33 -25.71
N GLU A 65 -29.59 4.17 -25.99
CA GLU A 65 -30.78 3.69 -25.29
C GLU A 65 -30.48 3.43 -23.81
N LEU A 66 -29.41 2.70 -23.50
CA LEU A 66 -28.98 2.47 -22.12
C LEU A 66 -28.71 3.78 -21.38
N LEU A 67 -28.01 4.73 -22.02
CA LEU A 67 -27.72 6.04 -21.43
C LEU A 67 -29.01 6.80 -21.09
N SER A 68 -30.06 6.68 -21.90
CA SER A 68 -31.35 7.33 -21.63
C SER A 68 -32.05 6.82 -20.36
N PHE A 69 -31.65 5.64 -19.86
CA PHE A 69 -32.15 5.08 -18.61
C PHE A 69 -31.33 5.50 -17.38
N LEU A 70 -30.17 6.13 -17.56
CA LEU A 70 -29.26 6.53 -16.49
C LEU A 70 -29.48 8.01 -16.10
N THR A 71 -30.72 8.37 -15.76
CA THR A 71 -31.07 9.73 -15.31
C THR A 71 -31.85 9.68 -13.99
N LEU A 72 -31.76 10.75 -13.18
CA LEU A 72 -32.44 10.79 -11.88
C LEU A 72 -33.97 10.60 -12.00
N ASP A 73 -34.58 11.08 -13.08
CA ASP A 73 -36.03 11.00 -13.32
C ASP A 73 -36.50 9.63 -13.85
N THR A 74 -35.58 8.75 -14.26
CA THR A 74 -35.92 7.41 -14.76
C THR A 74 -36.52 6.56 -13.65
N ARG A 75 -37.54 5.76 -14.01
CA ARG A 75 -38.23 4.83 -13.09
C ARG A 75 -37.20 3.92 -12.38
N PRO A 76 -37.27 3.74 -11.05
CA PRO A 76 -36.20 3.09 -10.28
C PRO A 76 -35.83 1.67 -10.71
N ASP A 77 -36.79 0.87 -11.15
CA ASP A 77 -36.57 -0.50 -11.63
C ASP A 77 -35.82 -0.55 -12.97
N VAL A 78 -36.11 0.38 -13.88
CA VAL A 78 -35.42 0.49 -15.18
C VAL A 78 -34.00 1.02 -14.97
N LYS A 79 -33.86 2.06 -14.15
CA LYS A 79 -32.56 2.63 -13.78
C LYS A 79 -31.68 1.62 -13.04
N GLY A 80 -32.27 0.83 -12.13
CA GLY A 80 -31.57 -0.23 -11.41
C GLY A 80 -30.97 -1.29 -12.34
N GLN A 81 -31.73 -1.75 -13.35
CA GLN A 81 -31.20 -2.66 -14.37
C GLN A 81 -30.10 -2.02 -15.21
N ALA A 82 -30.25 -0.74 -15.56
CA ALA A 82 -29.24 -0.01 -16.31
C ALA A 82 -27.93 0.13 -15.51
N THR A 83 -27.99 0.49 -14.22
CA THR A 83 -26.80 0.59 -13.36
C THR A 83 -26.16 -0.77 -13.09
N GLU A 84 -26.95 -1.82 -12.91
CA GLU A 84 -26.44 -3.19 -12.77
C GLU A 84 -25.66 -3.64 -14.02
N TYR A 85 -26.17 -3.30 -15.21
CA TYR A 85 -25.46 -3.58 -16.45
C TYR A 85 -24.11 -2.83 -16.54
N ILE A 86 -24.08 -1.54 -16.21
CA ILE A 86 -22.83 -0.76 -16.17
C ILE A 86 -21.86 -1.32 -15.13
N LEU A 87 -22.36 -1.78 -13.98
CA LEU A 87 -21.54 -2.47 -12.99
C LEU A 87 -20.89 -3.73 -13.57
N GLY A 88 -21.65 -4.55 -14.29
CA GLY A 88 -21.13 -5.72 -15.02
C GLY A 88 -20.06 -5.35 -16.06
N LEU A 89 -20.25 -4.27 -16.81
CA LEU A 89 -19.24 -3.77 -17.76
C LEU A 89 -17.96 -3.31 -17.06
N SER A 90 -18.09 -2.55 -15.97
CA SER A 90 -16.93 -2.03 -15.22
C SER A 90 -16.10 -3.14 -14.56
N GLY A 91 -16.66 -4.33 -14.35
CA GLY A 91 -16.00 -5.43 -13.66
C GLY A 91 -14.93 -6.17 -14.48
N ASN A 92 -14.69 -5.80 -15.74
CA ASN A 92 -13.68 -6.44 -16.58
C ASN A 92 -12.97 -5.44 -17.51
N ARG A 93 -11.78 -5.83 -17.98
CA ARG A 93 -10.88 -4.96 -18.76
C ARG A 93 -11.49 -4.45 -20.07
N ASP A 94 -12.24 -5.29 -20.78
CA ASP A 94 -12.80 -4.91 -22.08
C ASP A 94 -13.98 -3.94 -21.91
N GLY A 95 -14.80 -4.12 -20.87
CA GLY A 95 -15.85 -3.16 -20.51
C GLY A 95 -15.28 -1.83 -20.00
N CYS A 96 -14.19 -1.84 -19.22
CA CYS A 96 -13.46 -0.61 -18.86
C CYS A 96 -12.97 0.14 -20.10
N ARG A 97 -12.32 -0.55 -21.05
CA ARG A 97 -11.89 0.04 -22.34
C ARG A 97 -13.05 0.64 -23.12
N TYR A 98 -14.19 -0.04 -23.15
CA TYR A 98 -15.40 0.50 -23.78
C TYR A 98 -15.88 1.78 -23.10
N LEU A 99 -16.03 1.76 -21.76
CA LEU A 99 -16.48 2.91 -20.97
C LEU A 99 -15.49 4.09 -21.04
N GLN A 100 -14.20 3.83 -21.23
CA GLN A 100 -13.18 4.85 -21.47
C GLN A 100 -13.54 5.76 -22.65
N THR A 101 -14.20 5.22 -23.67
CA THR A 101 -14.62 5.95 -24.88
C THR A 101 -15.97 6.67 -24.73
N LYS A 102 -16.63 6.55 -23.57
CA LYS A 102 -18.01 7.00 -23.35
C LYS A 102 -18.12 7.92 -22.11
N PRO A 103 -17.70 9.19 -22.23
CA PRO A 103 -17.72 10.14 -21.09
C PRO A 103 -19.12 10.37 -20.52
N ASP A 104 -20.17 10.28 -21.34
CA ASP A 104 -21.55 10.49 -20.88
C ASP A 104 -22.00 9.41 -19.89
N PHE A 105 -21.53 8.16 -20.02
CA PHE A 105 -21.80 7.12 -19.02
C PHE A 105 -21.11 7.43 -17.69
N LEU A 106 -19.88 7.94 -17.72
CA LEU A 106 -19.17 8.33 -16.50
C LEU A 106 -19.90 9.47 -15.79
N LYS A 107 -20.32 10.49 -16.54
CA LYS A 107 -21.09 11.61 -16.00
C LYS A 107 -22.44 11.16 -15.43
N ALA A 108 -23.10 10.21 -16.08
CA ALA A 108 -24.34 9.63 -15.58
C ALA A 108 -24.11 8.87 -14.26
N LEU A 109 -23.05 8.07 -14.15
CA LEU A 109 -22.69 7.39 -12.89
C LEU A 109 -22.43 8.40 -11.76
N VAL A 110 -21.67 9.47 -12.03
CA VAL A 110 -21.39 10.52 -11.04
C VAL A 110 -22.70 11.19 -10.60
N THR A 111 -23.58 11.52 -11.54
CA THR A 111 -24.90 12.12 -11.23
C THR A 111 -25.75 11.19 -10.36
N LEU A 112 -25.80 9.91 -10.70
CA LEU A 112 -26.59 8.90 -9.99
C LEU A 112 -26.04 8.54 -8.61
N THR A 113 -24.85 8.99 -8.22
CA THR A 113 -24.41 8.90 -6.81
C THR A 113 -25.26 9.72 -5.84
N THR A 114 -26.13 10.60 -6.37
CA THR A 114 -27.08 11.41 -5.61
C THR A 114 -28.52 10.88 -5.67
N ASP A 115 -28.72 9.70 -6.25
CA ASP A 115 -30.04 9.09 -6.40
C ASP A 115 -30.71 8.79 -5.04
N PRO A 116 -32.04 8.97 -4.90
CA PRO A 116 -32.74 8.61 -3.65
C PRO A 116 -32.69 7.10 -3.34
N SER A 117 -32.44 6.24 -4.34
CA SER A 117 -32.31 4.80 -4.13
C SER A 117 -30.89 4.43 -3.71
N ILE A 118 -30.75 3.98 -2.46
CA ILE A 118 -29.48 3.48 -1.91
C ILE A 118 -28.89 2.36 -2.76
N ALA A 119 -29.72 1.48 -3.34
CA ALA A 119 -29.24 0.38 -4.19
C ALA A 119 -28.55 0.90 -5.47
N ILE A 120 -29.11 1.95 -6.07
CA ILE A 120 -28.58 2.56 -7.30
C ILE A 120 -27.27 3.29 -6.98
N VAL A 121 -27.25 4.09 -5.91
CA VAL A 121 -26.03 4.77 -5.44
C VAL A 121 -24.92 3.78 -5.15
N LYS A 122 -25.23 2.65 -4.49
CA LYS A 122 -24.29 1.57 -4.19
C LYS A 122 -23.67 1.01 -5.48
N ASP A 123 -24.48 0.70 -6.47
CA ASP A 123 -24.01 0.16 -7.75
C ASP A 123 -23.13 1.19 -8.49
N CYS A 124 -23.49 2.47 -8.46
CA CYS A 124 -22.66 3.54 -9.02
C CYS A 124 -21.28 3.62 -8.34
N TYR A 125 -21.22 3.59 -7.01
CA TYR A 125 -19.93 3.59 -6.31
C TYR A 125 -19.09 2.33 -6.58
N HIS A 126 -19.72 1.15 -6.70
CA HIS A 126 -18.99 -0.05 -7.09
C HIS A 126 -18.45 0.03 -8.53
N SER A 127 -19.23 0.58 -9.48
CA SER A 127 -18.72 0.86 -10.82
C SER A 127 -17.53 1.81 -10.79
N LEU A 128 -17.62 2.90 -10.02
CA LEU A 128 -16.54 3.88 -9.88
C LEU A 128 -15.29 3.29 -9.22
N ILE A 129 -15.43 2.37 -8.25
CA ILE A 129 -14.30 1.63 -7.68
C ILE A 129 -13.61 0.81 -8.76
N ASN A 130 -14.35 0.00 -9.51
CA ASN A 130 -13.78 -0.85 -10.55
C ASN A 130 -13.07 0.00 -11.62
N LEU A 131 -13.69 1.09 -12.06
CA LEU A 131 -13.09 2.00 -13.04
C LEU A 131 -11.85 2.68 -12.47
N SER A 132 -11.89 3.16 -11.22
CA SER A 132 -10.72 3.79 -10.59
C SER A 132 -9.55 2.83 -10.37
N ALA A 133 -9.79 1.51 -10.34
CA ALA A 133 -8.73 0.52 -10.17
C ALA A 133 -7.87 0.34 -11.44
N ASP A 134 -8.39 0.69 -12.62
CA ASP A 134 -7.69 0.66 -13.91
C ASP A 134 -7.08 2.03 -14.23
N GLU A 135 -5.75 2.10 -14.30
CA GLU A 135 -5.01 3.34 -14.58
C GLU A 135 -5.48 4.04 -15.87
N THR A 136 -5.92 3.27 -16.87
CA THR A 136 -6.39 3.82 -18.16
C THR A 136 -7.66 4.67 -18.02
N MET A 137 -8.44 4.46 -16.95
CA MET A 137 -9.66 5.19 -16.63
C MET A 137 -9.44 6.45 -15.80
N HIS A 138 -8.24 6.64 -15.21
CA HIS A 138 -7.97 7.78 -14.34
C HIS A 138 -8.22 9.11 -15.04
N GLN A 139 -7.68 9.29 -16.26
CA GLN A 139 -7.83 10.53 -17.03
C GLN A 139 -9.30 10.80 -17.42
N PRO A 140 -10.07 9.84 -17.98
CA PRO A 140 -11.50 10.01 -18.19
C PRO A 140 -12.28 10.41 -16.93
N LEU A 141 -11.99 9.80 -15.78
CA LEU A 141 -12.68 10.08 -14.52
C LEU A 141 -12.37 11.48 -13.99
N ILE A 142 -11.09 11.87 -13.89
CA ILE A 142 -10.72 13.18 -13.35
C ILE A 142 -11.00 14.35 -14.30
N LYS A 143 -11.25 14.07 -15.59
CA LYS A 143 -11.65 15.10 -16.58
C LYS A 143 -13.08 15.58 -16.35
N ASP A 144 -13.92 14.77 -15.72
CA ASP A 144 -15.21 15.22 -15.21
C ASP A 144 -14.97 16.20 -14.05
N SER A 145 -15.36 17.46 -14.24
CA SER A 145 -15.14 18.51 -13.25
C SER A 145 -15.87 18.29 -11.94
N ASP A 146 -16.93 17.48 -11.95
CA ASP A 146 -17.79 17.28 -10.78
C ASP A 146 -17.35 16.05 -9.97
N PHE A 147 -16.59 15.13 -10.56
CA PHE A 147 -16.23 13.86 -9.93
C PHE A 147 -15.42 14.02 -8.64
N LEU A 148 -14.23 14.63 -8.70
CA LEU A 148 -13.40 14.80 -7.50
C LEU A 148 -14.04 15.72 -6.45
N PRO A 149 -14.66 16.87 -6.81
CA PRO A 149 -15.42 17.67 -5.84
C PRO A 149 -16.54 16.91 -5.15
N MET A 150 -17.29 16.07 -5.88
CA MET A 150 -18.34 15.22 -5.29
C MET A 150 -17.76 14.25 -4.27
N LEU A 151 -16.67 13.56 -4.61
CA LEU A 151 -16.01 12.63 -3.70
C LEU A 151 -15.58 13.34 -2.41
N PHE A 152 -14.89 14.47 -2.52
CA PHE A 152 -14.40 15.17 -1.35
C PHE A 152 -15.53 15.73 -0.48
N LYS A 153 -16.55 16.35 -1.09
CA LYS A 153 -17.72 16.83 -0.34
C LYS A 153 -18.36 15.72 0.50
N ASN A 154 -18.54 14.55 -0.10
CA ASN A 154 -19.18 13.41 0.55
C ASN A 154 -18.25 12.69 1.56
N LEU A 155 -16.93 12.69 1.33
CA LEU A 155 -15.95 12.16 2.29
C LEU A 155 -15.95 12.96 3.60
N LEU A 156 -16.10 14.29 3.51
CA LEU A 156 -16.11 15.18 4.65
C LEU A 156 -17.43 15.14 5.44
N ASP A 157 -18.49 14.55 4.90
CA ASP A 157 -19.77 14.41 5.60
C ASP A 157 -19.72 13.24 6.61
N PRO A 158 -19.82 13.51 7.93
CA PRO A 158 -19.76 12.48 8.97
C PRO A 158 -20.96 11.52 8.98
N GLU A 159 -22.02 11.80 8.22
CA GLU A 159 -23.19 10.92 8.10
C GLU A 159 -23.31 10.30 6.71
N PHE A 160 -22.28 10.43 5.85
CA PHE A 160 -22.34 9.86 4.51
C PHE A 160 -22.02 8.36 4.51
N MET A 161 -23.02 7.53 4.21
CA MET A 161 -22.93 6.07 4.34
C MET A 161 -21.97 5.37 3.37
N PHE A 162 -21.53 6.03 2.30
CA PHE A 162 -20.62 5.45 1.29
C PHE A 162 -19.19 6.01 1.36
N ALA A 163 -18.82 6.68 2.45
CA ALA A 163 -17.50 7.31 2.59
C ALA A 163 -16.33 6.32 2.47
N ASP A 164 -16.49 5.06 2.92
CA ASP A 164 -15.46 4.01 2.70
C ASP A 164 -15.22 3.74 1.21
N ARG A 165 -16.26 3.78 0.37
CA ARG A 165 -16.13 3.60 -1.09
C ARG A 165 -15.36 4.76 -1.72
N ILE A 166 -15.60 5.98 -1.23
CA ILE A 166 -14.86 7.17 -1.65
C ILE A 166 -13.38 7.04 -1.29
N CYS A 167 -13.07 6.59 -0.07
CA CYS A 167 -11.69 6.36 0.34
C CYS A 167 -10.99 5.36 -0.60
N THR A 168 -11.65 4.25 -0.96
CA THR A 168 -11.12 3.29 -1.94
C THR A 168 -10.86 3.93 -3.32
N ILE A 169 -11.81 4.71 -3.85
CA ILE A 169 -11.65 5.39 -5.14
C ILE A 169 -10.46 6.35 -5.10
N LEU A 170 -10.34 7.18 -4.06
CA LEU A 170 -9.24 8.14 -3.92
C LEU A 170 -7.89 7.43 -3.76
N THR A 171 -7.83 6.32 -3.02
CA THR A 171 -6.65 5.47 -2.91
C THR A 171 -6.26 4.90 -4.27
N ASN A 172 -7.21 4.43 -5.07
CA ASN A 172 -6.93 3.90 -6.40
C ASN A 172 -6.37 4.98 -7.35
N LEU A 173 -7.01 6.15 -7.38
CA LEU A 173 -6.58 7.28 -8.20
C LEU A 173 -5.22 7.85 -7.77
N SER A 174 -4.86 7.73 -6.49
CA SER A 174 -3.59 8.26 -5.97
C SER A 174 -2.40 7.31 -6.10
N ARG A 175 -2.61 6.08 -6.61
CA ARG A 175 -1.52 5.10 -6.76
C ARG A 175 -0.35 5.59 -7.61
N HIS A 176 -0.63 6.26 -8.72
CA HIS A 176 0.43 6.73 -9.61
C HIS A 176 0.68 8.23 -9.42
N VAL A 177 1.97 8.61 -9.31
CA VAL A 177 2.43 10.00 -9.07
C VAL A 177 1.69 11.02 -9.94
N LYS A 178 1.52 10.73 -11.24
CA LYS A 178 0.83 11.62 -12.17
C LYS A 178 -0.62 11.91 -11.75
N THR A 179 -1.39 10.88 -11.42
CA THR A 179 -2.81 11.06 -11.06
C THR A 179 -2.94 11.57 -9.63
N CYS A 180 -2.07 11.15 -8.72
CA CYS A 180 -2.02 11.65 -7.35
C CYS A 180 -1.80 13.17 -7.29
N LYS A 181 -0.91 13.73 -8.14
CA LYS A 181 -0.75 15.19 -8.27
C LYS A 181 -2.08 15.88 -8.61
N GLU A 182 -2.90 15.30 -9.48
CA GLU A 182 -4.20 15.87 -9.85
C GLU A 182 -5.25 15.71 -8.73
N VAL A 183 -5.27 14.57 -8.04
CA VAL A 183 -6.11 14.37 -6.84
C VAL A 183 -5.76 15.41 -5.76
N PHE A 184 -4.46 15.59 -5.47
CA PHE A 184 -4.01 16.55 -4.47
C PHE A 184 -4.32 18.01 -4.86
N LYS A 185 -4.13 18.38 -6.13
CA LYS A 185 -4.56 19.70 -6.64
C LYS A 185 -6.07 19.90 -6.50
N ALA A 186 -6.87 18.86 -6.75
CA ALA A 186 -8.31 18.95 -6.59
C ALA A 186 -8.70 19.15 -5.11
N MET A 187 -8.03 18.48 -4.17
CA MET A 187 -8.21 18.76 -2.73
C MET A 187 -7.92 20.23 -2.40
N GLN A 188 -6.78 20.76 -2.87
CA GLN A 188 -6.41 22.15 -2.63
C GLN A 188 -7.41 23.14 -3.23
N LYS A 189 -7.94 22.87 -4.43
CA LYS A 189 -9.00 23.68 -5.06
C LYS A 189 -10.32 23.68 -4.28
N GLN A 190 -10.60 22.62 -3.53
CA GLN A 190 -11.74 22.53 -2.62
C GLN A 190 -11.43 23.11 -1.23
N GLU A 191 -10.25 23.75 -1.06
CA GLU A 191 -9.77 24.29 0.22
C GLU A 191 -9.62 23.23 1.33
N ILE A 192 -9.41 21.97 0.94
CA ILE A 192 -9.26 20.84 1.86
C ILE A 192 -7.79 20.68 2.20
N GLY A 193 -7.46 20.99 3.45
CA GLY A 193 -6.11 20.84 3.98
C GLY A 193 -5.78 19.38 4.34
N LEU A 194 -4.50 19.01 4.21
CA LEU A 194 -4.03 17.68 4.62
C LEU A 194 -4.22 17.46 6.14
N ALA A 195 -4.16 18.52 6.96
CA ALA A 195 -4.52 18.48 8.38
C ALA A 195 -5.93 17.91 8.59
N GLN A 196 -6.91 18.37 7.81
CA GLN A 196 -8.30 17.94 7.95
C GLN A 196 -8.44 16.44 7.65
N ILE A 197 -7.74 15.93 6.64
CA ILE A 197 -7.75 14.49 6.33
C ILE A 197 -7.09 13.67 7.44
N VAL A 198 -5.98 14.15 8.00
CA VAL A 198 -5.35 13.51 9.16
C VAL A 198 -6.26 13.56 10.39
N ASP A 199 -6.96 14.67 10.63
CA ASP A 199 -7.92 14.80 11.73
C ASP A 199 -9.05 13.77 11.60
N ILE A 200 -9.62 13.61 10.40
CA ILE A 200 -10.64 12.60 10.11
C ILE A 200 -10.10 11.19 10.33
N PHE A 201 -8.89 10.91 9.82
CA PHE A 201 -8.24 9.61 10.02
C PHE A 201 -8.04 9.29 11.51
N CYS A 202 -7.53 10.25 12.27
CA CYS A 202 -7.24 10.08 13.70
C CYS A 202 -8.48 10.13 14.61
N THR A 203 -9.65 10.52 14.09
CA THR A 203 -10.89 10.59 14.87
C THR A 203 -11.68 9.30 14.71
N GLU A 204 -11.57 8.40 15.69
CA GLU A 204 -12.41 7.21 15.74
C GLU A 204 -13.90 7.58 15.78
N GLY A 205 -14.69 6.92 14.95
CA GLY A 205 -16.13 7.20 14.85
C GLY A 205 -16.47 8.56 14.25
N TYR A 206 -15.53 9.22 13.54
CA TYR A 206 -15.82 10.45 12.77
C TYR A 206 -17.09 10.31 11.93
N ASN A 207 -17.19 9.18 11.22
CA ASN A 207 -18.41 8.78 10.53
C ASN A 207 -19.05 7.58 11.23
N LYS A 208 -20.34 7.66 11.55
CA LYS A 208 -21.04 6.63 12.33
C LYS A 208 -21.38 5.38 11.53
N GLN A 209 -21.30 5.45 10.20
CA GLN A 209 -21.68 4.38 9.28
C GLN A 209 -20.49 3.69 8.63
N THR A 210 -19.30 4.30 8.68
CA THR A 210 -18.10 3.82 7.97
C THR A 210 -16.83 3.98 8.79
N SER A 211 -15.83 3.17 8.49
CA SER A 211 -14.59 3.07 9.28
C SER A 211 -13.46 4.03 8.83
N LEU A 212 -13.50 4.44 7.56
CA LEU A 212 -12.52 5.27 6.88
C LEU A 212 -11.10 4.67 6.89
N HIS A 213 -10.96 3.34 6.98
CA HIS A 213 -9.65 2.69 7.05
C HIS A 213 -8.77 3.00 5.83
N TYR A 214 -9.37 3.14 4.65
CA TYR A 214 -8.66 3.43 3.40
C TYR A 214 -8.06 4.84 3.32
N LEU A 215 -8.34 5.73 4.29
CA LEU A 215 -7.60 6.99 4.42
C LEU A 215 -6.11 6.75 4.73
N GLY A 216 -5.74 5.65 5.40
CA GLY A 216 -4.34 5.29 5.63
C GLY A 216 -3.57 5.11 4.30
N PRO A 217 -3.99 4.17 3.43
CA PRO A 217 -3.47 4.03 2.07
C PRO A 217 -3.46 5.33 1.25
N LEU A 218 -4.50 6.17 1.36
CA LEU A 218 -4.53 7.47 0.69
C LEU A 218 -3.39 8.38 1.19
N LEU A 219 -3.16 8.46 2.51
CA LEU A 219 -2.06 9.24 3.08
C LEU A 219 -0.70 8.71 2.60
N SER A 220 -0.52 7.39 2.56
CA SER A 220 0.70 6.76 2.02
C SER A 220 0.92 7.14 0.55
N ASN A 221 -0.12 7.06 -0.28
CA ASN A 221 -0.03 7.42 -1.69
C ASN A 221 0.20 8.93 -1.88
N LEU A 222 -0.36 9.78 -1.01
CA LEU A 222 -0.13 11.21 -1.06
C LEU A 222 1.32 11.55 -0.72
N THR A 223 1.97 10.88 0.24
CA THR A 223 3.38 11.11 0.63
C THR A 223 4.41 10.67 -0.41
N GLN A 224 3.98 10.16 -1.56
CA GLN A 224 4.89 10.09 -2.71
C GLN A 224 5.26 11.48 -3.25
N LEU A 225 4.43 12.50 -2.98
CA LEU A 225 4.67 13.88 -3.36
C LEU A 225 5.59 14.56 -2.33
N PRO A 226 6.64 15.29 -2.74
CA PRO A 226 7.50 16.02 -1.79
C PRO A 226 6.73 17.04 -0.92
N GLU A 227 5.73 17.72 -1.48
CA GLU A 227 4.98 18.76 -0.77
C GLU A 227 4.09 18.19 0.35
N THR A 228 3.61 16.96 0.21
CA THR A 228 2.83 16.28 1.25
C THR A 228 3.75 15.73 2.33
N ARG A 229 4.93 15.19 1.99
CA ARG A 229 5.94 14.81 3.01
C ARG A 229 6.38 16.01 3.84
N HIS A 230 6.65 17.14 3.18
CA HIS A 230 6.98 18.38 3.87
C HIS A 230 5.91 18.80 4.88
N PHE A 231 4.63 18.62 4.53
CA PHE A 231 3.52 18.87 5.45
C PHE A 231 3.49 17.89 6.64
N ILE A 232 3.69 16.59 6.40
CA ILE A 232 3.70 15.57 7.46
C ILE A 232 4.90 15.76 8.41
N LEU A 233 6.04 16.17 7.87
CA LEU A 233 7.31 16.40 8.59
C LEU A 233 7.46 17.82 9.14
N ASP A 234 6.41 18.65 9.07
CA ASP A 234 6.40 19.98 9.67
C ASP A 234 6.47 19.89 11.19
N LYS A 235 7.62 20.30 11.75
CA LYS A 235 7.94 20.22 13.18
C LYS A 235 6.97 21.01 14.07
N GLU A 236 6.33 22.05 13.54
CA GLU A 236 5.40 22.88 14.31
C GLU A 236 3.99 22.27 14.39
N ARG A 237 3.64 21.40 13.44
CA ARG A 237 2.30 20.79 13.35
C ARG A 237 2.18 19.46 14.07
N CYS A 238 3.30 18.82 14.36
CA CYS A 238 3.39 17.50 15.00
C CYS A 238 2.51 16.42 14.33
N VAL A 239 2.39 16.46 12.99
CA VAL A 239 1.50 15.55 12.25
C VAL A 239 2.02 14.12 12.30
N VAL A 240 3.32 13.91 12.09
CA VAL A 240 3.94 12.58 12.15
C VAL A 240 3.70 11.90 13.50
N GLN A 241 3.83 12.61 14.62
CA GLN A 241 3.62 12.05 15.96
C GLN A 241 2.17 11.57 16.17
N ARG A 242 1.19 12.26 15.57
CA ARG A 242 -0.22 11.85 15.64
C ARG A 242 -0.51 10.56 14.89
N LEU A 243 0.32 10.20 13.91
CA LEU A 243 0.19 8.97 13.14
C LEU A 243 0.82 7.77 13.85
N LEU A 244 1.86 7.98 14.67
CA LEU A 244 2.63 6.90 15.31
C LEU A 244 1.77 5.85 16.06
N PRO A 245 0.74 6.20 16.85
CA PRO A 245 -0.10 5.18 17.52
C PRO A 245 -0.79 4.22 16.56
N TYR A 246 -0.99 4.63 15.29
CA TYR A 246 -1.66 3.80 14.31
C TYR A 246 -0.75 2.74 13.67
N THR A 247 0.56 2.70 13.95
CA THR A 247 1.42 1.58 13.53
C THR A 247 1.01 0.27 14.18
N GLN A 248 0.30 0.32 15.31
CA GLN A 248 -0.17 -0.84 16.08
C GLN A 248 -1.71 -0.90 16.17
N TYR A 249 -2.43 -0.18 15.31
CA TYR A 249 -3.90 -0.13 15.36
C TYR A 249 -4.53 -1.52 15.14
N GLN A 250 -5.07 -2.11 16.19
CA GLN A 250 -5.51 -3.52 16.21
C GLN A 250 -6.70 -3.77 15.30
N ALA A 251 -7.65 -2.83 15.23
CA ALA A 251 -8.89 -3.03 14.49
C ALA A 251 -8.73 -3.01 12.95
N SER A 252 -7.55 -2.65 12.41
CA SER A 252 -7.37 -2.59 10.95
C SER A 252 -5.92 -2.68 10.50
N THR A 253 -5.58 -3.78 9.82
CA THR A 253 -4.32 -3.95 9.07
C THR A 253 -4.12 -2.84 8.02
N ILE A 254 -5.21 -2.41 7.37
CA ILE A 254 -5.21 -1.35 6.35
C ILE A 254 -4.71 -0.02 6.94
N ARG A 255 -5.14 0.32 8.17
CA ARG A 255 -4.66 1.54 8.84
C ARG A 255 -3.19 1.42 9.24
N ARG A 256 -2.77 0.28 9.80
CA ARG A 256 -1.38 0.02 10.16
C ARG A 256 -0.47 0.14 8.96
N GLY A 257 -0.76 -0.60 7.90
CA GLY A 257 -0.03 -0.54 6.64
C GLY A 257 0.00 0.89 6.08
N GLY A 258 -1.14 1.56 6.00
CA GLY A 258 -1.23 2.92 5.46
C GLY A 258 -0.34 3.94 6.21
N VAL A 259 -0.31 3.85 7.54
CA VAL A 259 0.55 4.70 8.37
C VAL A 259 2.01 4.33 8.19
N ILE A 260 2.36 3.05 8.21
CA ILE A 260 3.74 2.59 8.05
C ILE A 260 4.27 2.99 6.67
N GLY A 261 3.46 2.87 5.61
CA GLY A 261 3.80 3.36 4.27
C GLY A 261 3.99 4.88 4.23
N THR A 262 3.15 5.62 4.96
CA THR A 262 3.31 7.07 5.14
C THR A 262 4.65 7.40 5.79
N LEU A 263 5.02 6.73 6.88
CA LEU A 263 6.28 6.92 7.60
C LEU A 263 7.49 6.54 6.75
N ARG A 264 7.43 5.39 6.07
CA ARG A 264 8.48 4.95 5.13
C ARG A 264 8.74 5.98 4.05
N ASN A 265 7.67 6.49 3.41
CA ASN A 265 7.78 7.52 2.39
C ASN A 265 8.40 8.81 2.95
N CYS A 266 8.06 9.20 4.18
CA CYS A 266 8.69 10.33 4.86
C CYS A 266 10.19 10.12 5.13
N CYS A 267 10.65 8.87 5.30
CA CYS A 267 12.05 8.57 5.54
C CYS A 267 12.95 8.71 4.29
N PHE A 268 12.40 9.00 3.10
CA PHE A 268 13.21 9.44 1.96
C PHE A 268 13.79 10.85 2.16
N ASP A 269 13.16 11.70 2.98
CA ASP A 269 13.67 13.03 3.26
C ASP A 269 14.70 12.98 4.42
N HIS A 270 15.89 12.48 4.11
CA HIS A 270 16.97 12.16 5.06
C HIS A 270 17.41 13.32 5.98
N ALA A 271 17.17 14.58 5.58
CA ALA A 271 17.38 15.75 6.43
C ALA A 271 16.58 15.70 7.75
N HIS A 272 15.52 14.88 7.82
CA HIS A 272 14.69 14.72 9.01
C HIS A 272 15.05 13.51 9.87
N HIS A 273 16.00 12.63 9.46
CA HIS A 273 16.29 11.39 10.20
C HIS A 273 16.70 11.62 11.65
N GLU A 274 17.61 12.57 11.90
CA GLU A 274 18.03 12.92 13.26
C GLU A 274 16.84 13.40 14.10
N TRP A 275 15.96 14.21 13.53
CA TRP A 275 14.77 14.70 14.24
C TRP A 275 13.75 13.58 14.49
N LEU A 276 13.47 12.74 13.51
CA LEU A 276 12.56 11.59 13.63
C LEU A 276 13.03 10.59 14.70
N LEU A 277 14.34 10.40 14.82
CA LEU A 277 14.97 9.52 15.80
C LEU A 277 15.24 10.18 17.17
N SER A 278 15.07 11.50 17.28
CA SER A 278 15.23 12.22 18.53
C SER A 278 14.01 12.07 19.44
N ASP A 279 14.17 12.39 20.73
CA ASP A 279 13.09 12.39 21.73
C ASP A 279 11.87 13.28 21.35
N ALA A 280 12.00 14.17 20.36
CA ALA A 280 10.90 15.02 19.88
C ALA A 280 9.84 14.27 19.07
N VAL A 281 10.22 13.15 18.43
CA VAL A 281 9.31 12.29 17.65
C VAL A 281 9.31 10.88 18.22
N ASP A 282 10.50 10.38 18.57
CA ASP A 282 10.74 9.04 19.09
C ASP A 282 10.07 7.96 18.23
N ILE A 283 10.39 7.96 16.93
CA ILE A 283 9.77 7.04 15.97
C ILE A 283 10.14 5.57 16.21
N LEU A 284 11.31 5.32 16.80
CA LEU A 284 11.95 4.00 16.81
C LEU A 284 11.13 2.93 17.59
N PRO A 285 10.58 3.20 18.79
CA PRO A 285 9.68 2.28 19.47
C PRO A 285 8.49 1.85 18.61
N PHE A 286 7.88 2.77 17.87
CA PHE A 286 6.71 2.49 17.04
C PHE A 286 7.02 1.63 15.81
N LEU A 287 8.29 1.56 15.40
CA LEU A 287 8.76 0.70 14.32
C LEU A 287 9.18 -0.69 14.83
N LEU A 288 9.77 -0.76 16.02
CA LEU A 288 10.31 -1.99 16.61
C LEU A 288 9.28 -2.80 17.37
N LEU A 289 8.36 -2.16 18.09
CA LEU A 289 7.40 -2.87 18.94
C LEU A 289 6.53 -3.85 18.14
N PRO A 290 6.07 -3.57 16.90
CA PRO A 290 5.39 -4.57 16.08
C PRO A 290 6.29 -5.75 15.67
N LEU A 291 7.62 -5.61 15.68
CA LEU A 291 8.57 -6.67 15.33
C LEU A 291 9.10 -7.43 16.55
N ALA A 292 8.94 -6.88 17.75
CA ALA A 292 9.37 -7.52 18.98
C ALA A 292 8.41 -8.65 19.41
N GLY A 293 8.97 -9.73 19.94
CA GLY A 293 8.23 -10.88 20.47
C GLY A 293 8.44 -11.07 21.97
N PRO A 294 8.06 -12.24 22.51
CA PRO A 294 8.10 -12.55 23.94
C PRO A 294 9.46 -13.09 24.41
N GLU A 295 10.51 -13.00 23.57
CA GLU A 295 11.83 -13.55 23.91
C GLU A 295 12.48 -12.78 25.08
N GLU A 296 13.11 -13.52 25.99
CA GLU A 296 13.89 -12.94 27.09
C GLU A 296 15.25 -12.43 26.57
N LEU A 297 15.46 -11.12 26.67
CA LEU A 297 16.75 -10.49 26.39
C LEU A 297 17.58 -10.37 27.69
N SER A 298 18.91 -10.29 27.57
CA SER A 298 19.77 -10.07 28.75
C SER A 298 19.48 -8.70 29.41
N ASP A 299 19.87 -8.53 30.67
CA ASP A 299 19.70 -7.24 31.35
C ASP A 299 20.46 -6.12 30.63
N GLU A 300 21.69 -6.39 30.17
CA GLU A 300 22.47 -5.43 29.39
C GLU A 300 21.81 -5.10 28.05
N GLU A 301 21.16 -6.08 27.41
CA GLU A 301 20.43 -5.85 26.17
C GLU A 301 19.19 -4.98 26.41
N ASN A 302 18.44 -5.25 27.49
CA ASN A 302 17.27 -4.46 27.90
C ASN A 302 17.64 -3.02 28.25
N GLU A 303 18.70 -2.80 29.03
CA GLU A 303 19.15 -1.44 29.41
C GLU A 303 19.45 -0.55 28.20
N GLY A 304 19.88 -1.14 27.09
CA GLY A 304 20.16 -0.43 25.83
C GLY A 304 18.93 -0.11 24.97
N LEU A 305 17.78 -0.74 25.23
CA LEU A 305 16.57 -0.57 24.42
C LEU A 305 15.77 0.68 24.84
N PRO A 306 14.94 1.24 23.93
CA PRO A 306 13.89 2.17 24.32
C PRO A 306 12.97 1.57 25.39
N VAL A 307 12.46 2.41 26.29
CA VAL A 307 11.70 1.97 27.48
C VAL A 307 10.52 1.06 27.14
N ASP A 308 9.79 1.36 26.06
CA ASP A 308 8.62 0.58 25.63
C ASP A 308 8.95 -0.84 25.13
N LEU A 309 10.23 -1.14 24.89
CA LEU A 309 10.72 -2.43 24.40
C LEU A 309 11.40 -3.26 25.49
N GLN A 310 11.57 -2.72 26.69
CA GLN A 310 12.22 -3.42 27.79
C GLN A 310 11.24 -4.38 28.46
N TYR A 311 11.69 -5.60 28.74
CA TYR A 311 10.95 -6.59 29.53
C TYR A 311 9.51 -6.81 29.04
N LEU A 312 9.37 -7.10 27.75
CA LEU A 312 8.07 -7.37 27.12
C LEU A 312 7.39 -8.61 27.76
N PRO A 313 6.05 -8.64 27.82
CA PRO A 313 5.32 -9.74 28.43
C PRO A 313 5.33 -11.01 27.55
N GLU A 314 5.07 -12.17 28.17
CA GLU A 314 5.03 -13.47 27.47
C GLU A 314 3.94 -13.58 26.40
N ASP A 315 2.88 -12.76 26.48
CA ASP A 315 1.80 -12.69 25.49
C ASP A 315 2.08 -11.67 24.38
N LYS A 316 3.29 -11.10 24.31
CA LYS A 316 3.67 -10.17 23.25
C LYS A 316 3.71 -10.85 21.89
N GLU A 317 2.79 -10.47 21.01
CA GLU A 317 2.73 -10.95 19.63
C GLU A 317 3.35 -9.95 18.64
N ARG A 318 3.99 -10.48 17.60
CA ARG A 318 4.50 -9.71 16.46
C ARG A 318 3.36 -9.38 15.49
N GLU A 319 3.58 -8.40 14.64
CA GLU A 319 2.71 -8.11 13.50
C GLU A 319 2.53 -9.37 12.63
N GLU A 320 1.29 -9.73 12.36
CA GLU A 320 0.95 -10.95 11.61
C GLU A 320 1.18 -10.78 10.11
N ASP A 321 0.97 -9.58 9.58
CA ASP A 321 1.04 -9.29 8.16
C ASP A 321 2.51 -9.13 7.70
N PRO A 322 3.02 -10.01 6.82
CA PRO A 322 4.41 -9.99 6.41
C PRO A 322 4.78 -8.77 5.56
N ASP A 323 3.85 -8.21 4.80
CA ASP A 323 4.11 -6.98 4.03
C ASP A 323 4.31 -5.81 4.98
N ILE A 324 3.54 -5.74 6.07
CA ILE A 324 3.73 -4.74 7.12
C ILE A 324 5.08 -4.94 7.84
N ARG A 325 5.43 -6.19 8.21
CA ARG A 325 6.73 -6.50 8.83
C ARG A 325 7.90 -6.04 7.95
N LYS A 326 7.87 -6.38 6.66
CA LYS A 326 8.86 -5.96 5.67
C LYS A 326 8.95 -4.44 5.59
N MET A 327 7.82 -3.75 5.54
CA MET A 327 7.76 -2.29 5.44
C MET A 327 8.34 -1.57 6.66
N LEU A 328 8.14 -2.11 7.87
CA LEU A 328 8.77 -1.61 9.10
C LEU A 328 10.29 -1.72 9.03
N ILE A 329 10.80 -2.88 8.58
CA ILE A 329 12.23 -3.13 8.42
C ILE A 329 12.82 -2.18 7.37
N GLU A 330 12.19 -2.04 6.22
CA GLU A 330 12.62 -1.09 5.17
C GLU A 330 12.62 0.36 5.65
N THR A 331 11.67 0.74 6.49
CA THR A 331 11.65 2.07 7.12
C THR A 331 12.90 2.29 7.98
N MET A 332 13.30 1.27 8.76
CA MET A 332 14.55 1.34 9.53
C MET A 332 15.79 1.32 8.64
N ILE A 333 15.80 0.56 7.55
CA ILE A 333 16.88 0.60 6.55
C ILE A 333 17.06 2.02 6.02
N LEU A 334 15.97 2.70 5.62
CA LEU A 334 16.02 4.10 5.18
C LEU A 334 16.59 5.01 6.26
N LEU A 335 16.15 4.87 7.52
CA LEU A 335 16.69 5.65 8.65
C LEU A 335 18.19 5.41 8.84
N THR A 336 18.70 4.21 8.54
CA THR A 336 20.14 3.90 8.60
C THR A 336 20.95 4.34 7.38
N ALA A 337 20.33 5.01 6.40
CA ALA A 337 21.08 5.58 5.29
C ALA A 337 22.04 6.69 5.75
N THR A 338 21.68 7.42 6.81
CA THR A 338 22.55 8.43 7.42
C THR A 338 23.40 7.85 8.54
N LYS A 339 24.61 8.38 8.71
CA LYS A 339 25.52 8.06 9.81
C LYS A 339 24.87 8.24 11.17
N VAL A 340 24.17 9.37 11.38
CA VAL A 340 23.45 9.64 12.62
C VAL A 340 22.40 8.57 12.88
N GLY A 341 21.64 8.17 11.85
CA GLY A 341 20.68 7.09 11.96
C GLY A 341 21.31 5.75 12.35
N ARG A 342 22.40 5.34 11.67
CA ARG A 342 23.16 4.12 12.04
C ARG A 342 23.62 4.16 13.49
N GLN A 343 24.19 5.28 13.92
CA GLN A 343 24.69 5.45 15.28
C GLN A 343 23.56 5.34 16.31
N ILE A 344 22.41 5.97 16.07
CA ILE A 344 21.26 5.92 16.99
C ILE A 344 20.70 4.50 17.07
N LEU A 345 20.46 3.83 15.95
CA LEU A 345 19.91 2.46 15.96
C LEU A 345 20.88 1.47 16.62
N LYS A 346 22.20 1.61 16.39
CA LYS A 346 23.21 0.80 17.10
C LYS A 346 23.21 1.10 18.60
N ALA A 347 23.15 2.37 18.99
CA ALA A 347 23.14 2.79 20.39
C ALA A 347 21.87 2.36 21.15
N LYS A 348 20.73 2.27 20.47
CA LYS A 348 19.44 1.80 21.02
C LYS A 348 19.28 0.28 20.95
N ASN A 349 20.38 -0.45 20.76
CA ASN A 349 20.46 -1.91 20.73
C ASN A 349 19.43 -2.60 19.80
N VAL A 350 19.11 -1.99 18.66
CA VAL A 350 18.14 -2.53 17.68
C VAL A 350 18.51 -3.94 17.23
N TYR A 351 19.80 -4.25 17.18
CA TYR A 351 20.31 -5.57 16.81
C TYR A 351 19.72 -6.71 17.66
N ALA A 352 19.52 -6.50 18.96
CA ALA A 352 18.97 -7.53 19.84
C ALA A 352 17.56 -7.96 19.40
N ILE A 353 16.67 -6.99 19.14
CA ILE A 353 15.31 -7.25 18.64
C ILE A 353 15.35 -7.92 17.27
N MET A 354 16.18 -7.40 16.35
CA MET A 354 16.22 -7.92 14.99
C MET A 354 16.83 -9.32 14.90
N ARG A 355 17.75 -9.68 15.79
CA ARG A 355 18.31 -11.02 15.90
C ARG A 355 17.24 -12.05 16.27
N GLU A 356 16.45 -11.77 17.31
CA GLU A 356 15.36 -12.67 17.71
C GLU A 356 14.25 -12.70 16.66
N PHE A 357 13.94 -11.56 16.04
CA PHE A 357 13.02 -11.49 14.92
C PHE A 357 13.46 -12.37 13.73
N HIS A 358 14.73 -12.29 13.32
CA HIS A 358 15.27 -13.10 12.23
C HIS A 358 15.19 -14.60 12.50
N ASN A 359 15.43 -15.02 13.75
CA ASN A 359 15.30 -16.42 14.16
C ASN A 359 13.84 -16.93 14.10
N TRP A 360 12.87 -16.03 14.29
CA TRP A 360 11.44 -16.33 14.30
C TRP A 360 10.79 -16.27 12.91
N GLU A 361 11.24 -15.35 12.05
CA GLU A 361 10.64 -15.05 10.75
C GLU A 361 10.74 -16.23 9.77
N LYS A 362 9.69 -16.42 8.98
CA LYS A 362 9.57 -17.54 8.02
C LYS A 362 9.40 -17.09 6.59
N GLU A 363 8.90 -15.87 6.37
CA GLU A 363 8.69 -15.35 5.03
C GLU A 363 10.04 -14.92 4.41
N PRO A 364 10.48 -15.55 3.30
CA PRO A 364 11.79 -15.32 2.70
C PRO A 364 12.08 -13.83 2.42
N HIS A 365 11.10 -13.12 1.86
CA HIS A 365 11.25 -11.69 1.56
C HIS A 365 11.44 -10.82 2.81
N VAL A 366 10.82 -11.20 3.94
CA VAL A 366 10.94 -10.46 5.21
C VAL A 366 12.28 -10.80 5.88
N ALA A 367 12.65 -12.08 5.87
CA ALA A 367 13.93 -12.56 6.40
C ALA A 367 15.12 -11.88 5.69
N ALA A 368 15.09 -11.79 4.35
CA ALA A 368 16.11 -11.10 3.57
C ALA A 368 16.20 -9.60 3.90
N ALA A 369 15.07 -8.91 4.06
CA ALA A 369 15.07 -7.52 4.52
C ALA A 369 15.68 -7.38 5.92
N CYS A 370 15.35 -8.31 6.83
CA CYS A 370 15.92 -8.34 8.17
C CYS A 370 17.43 -8.56 8.15
N GLU A 371 17.94 -9.48 7.32
CA GLU A 371 19.37 -9.72 7.15
C GLU A 371 20.10 -8.46 6.67
N LYS A 372 19.53 -7.74 5.70
CA LYS A 372 20.08 -6.45 5.23
C LYS A 372 20.20 -5.44 6.37
N LEU A 373 19.15 -5.30 7.17
CA LEU A 373 19.19 -4.41 8.34
C LEU A 373 20.23 -4.87 9.38
N ILE A 374 20.29 -6.17 9.69
CA ILE A 374 21.29 -6.71 10.63
C ILE A 374 22.71 -6.43 10.14
N GLN A 375 22.98 -6.63 8.84
CA GLN A 375 24.28 -6.30 8.25
C GLN A 375 24.65 -4.83 8.47
N VAL A 376 23.66 -3.92 8.46
CA VAL A 376 23.85 -2.50 8.81
C VAL A 376 24.26 -2.28 10.25
N LEU A 377 23.61 -2.97 11.15
CA LEU A 377 23.80 -2.79 12.58
C LEU A 377 25.14 -3.38 13.06
N ILE A 378 25.61 -4.46 12.45
CA ILE A 378 26.89 -5.10 12.82
C ILE A 378 28.08 -4.62 12.00
N GLY A 379 27.83 -3.98 10.85
CA GLY A 379 28.88 -3.51 9.95
C GLY A 379 29.68 -2.33 10.51
N ASP A 380 30.91 -2.17 10.02
CA ASP A 380 31.73 -0.99 10.28
C ASP A 380 31.06 0.26 9.68
N GLU A 381 31.38 1.43 10.26
CA GLU A 381 30.91 2.70 9.70
C GLU A 381 31.55 2.92 8.31
N PRO A 382 30.77 3.33 7.28
CA PRO A 382 31.31 3.68 5.97
C PRO A 382 32.38 4.77 6.04
N GLU A 383 33.11 4.92 4.93
CA GLU A 383 34.14 5.96 4.80
C GLU A 383 33.53 7.38 5.00
N PRO A 384 34.33 8.38 5.41
CA PRO A 384 33.83 9.73 5.73
C PRO A 384 33.12 10.48 4.59
N ASP A 385 33.29 10.05 3.34
CA ASP A 385 32.60 10.55 2.16
C ASP A 385 31.28 9.82 1.85
N MET A 386 30.92 8.83 2.68
CA MET A 386 29.72 7.98 2.54
C MET A 386 28.81 8.06 3.78
N GLU A 387 28.81 9.21 4.46
CA GLU A 387 27.99 9.41 5.67
C GLU A 387 26.49 9.34 5.37
N ASN A 388 26.05 9.80 4.20
CA ASN A 388 24.69 9.66 3.72
C ASN A 388 24.64 8.80 2.46
N LEU A 389 24.22 7.55 2.62
CA LEU A 389 24.20 6.57 1.55
C LEU A 389 23.23 6.93 0.42
N LEU A 390 22.22 7.77 0.67
CA LEU A 390 21.26 8.23 -0.34
C LEU A 390 21.82 9.31 -1.29
N GLU A 391 22.96 9.91 -0.95
CA GLU A 391 23.62 10.96 -1.75
C GLU A 391 24.89 10.46 -2.46
N VAL A 392 25.29 9.20 -2.24
CA VAL A 392 26.51 8.63 -2.82
C VAL A 392 26.34 8.40 -4.32
N GLU A 393 27.23 8.98 -5.12
CA GLU A 393 27.28 8.70 -6.55
C GLU A 393 27.82 7.28 -6.81
N ILE A 394 26.98 6.42 -7.40
CA ILE A 394 27.35 5.06 -7.76
C ILE A 394 27.91 5.04 -9.20
N PRO A 395 29.15 4.55 -9.42
CA PRO A 395 29.68 4.35 -10.76
C PRO A 395 28.83 3.39 -11.59
N GLU A 396 28.69 3.64 -12.90
CA GLU A 396 27.82 2.85 -13.78
C GLU A 396 28.12 1.34 -13.76
N ASP A 397 29.39 0.95 -13.67
CA ASP A 397 29.78 -0.47 -13.64
C ASP A 397 29.41 -1.16 -12.32
N VAL A 398 29.35 -0.39 -11.23
CA VAL A 398 28.86 -0.86 -9.93
C VAL A 398 27.34 -0.93 -9.95
N GLU A 399 26.67 0.09 -10.50
CA GLU A 399 25.21 0.13 -10.63
C GLU A 399 24.68 -1.09 -11.42
N VAL A 400 25.33 -1.46 -12.52
CA VAL A 400 24.97 -2.67 -13.30
C VAL A 400 25.16 -3.94 -12.47
N LYS A 401 26.26 -4.07 -11.74
CA LYS A 401 26.50 -5.24 -10.88
C LYS A 401 25.48 -5.36 -9.76
N LEU A 402 25.09 -4.23 -9.16
CA LEU A 402 24.06 -4.19 -8.12
C LEU A 402 22.72 -4.66 -8.70
N LYS A 403 22.30 -4.12 -9.86
CA LYS A 403 21.07 -4.57 -10.55
C LYS A 403 21.08 -6.07 -10.88
N ASP A 404 22.22 -6.60 -11.33
CA ASP A 404 22.36 -8.04 -11.60
C ASP A 404 22.30 -8.90 -10.32
N MET A 405 22.81 -8.38 -9.19
CA MET A 405 22.73 -9.04 -7.89
C MET A 405 21.29 -9.03 -7.37
N ASP A 406 20.61 -7.89 -7.48
CA ASP A 406 19.22 -7.72 -7.04
C ASP A 406 18.28 -8.63 -7.83
N ALA A 407 18.47 -8.73 -9.15
CA ALA A 407 17.68 -9.63 -10.00
C ALA A 407 17.86 -11.10 -9.61
N LYS A 408 19.08 -11.52 -9.25
CA LYS A 408 19.36 -12.88 -8.79
C LYS A 408 18.82 -13.16 -7.40
N GLU A 409 18.90 -12.18 -6.50
CA GLU A 409 18.32 -12.25 -5.17
C GLU A 409 16.79 -12.42 -5.28
N GLN A 410 16.15 -11.62 -6.13
CA GLN A 410 14.70 -11.71 -6.37
C GLN A 410 14.30 -13.07 -6.96
N GLU A 411 15.04 -13.59 -7.94
CA GLU A 411 14.78 -14.93 -8.50
C GLU A 411 14.93 -16.04 -7.44
N GLN A 412 15.88 -15.89 -6.52
CA GLN A 412 16.05 -16.84 -5.41
C GLN A 412 14.90 -16.74 -4.40
N LEU A 413 14.49 -15.53 -4.02
CA LEU A 413 13.38 -15.32 -3.10
C LEU A 413 12.06 -15.85 -3.65
N GLU A 414 11.81 -15.69 -4.95
CA GLU A 414 10.63 -16.27 -5.62
C GLU A 414 10.63 -17.79 -5.53
N LYS A 415 11.78 -18.44 -5.74
CA LYS A 415 11.92 -19.90 -5.58
C LYS A 415 11.70 -20.33 -4.13
N ASP A 416 12.30 -19.62 -3.17
CA ASP A 416 12.15 -19.91 -1.75
C ASP A 416 10.68 -19.75 -1.32
N GLN A 417 9.96 -18.76 -1.86
CA GLN A 417 8.53 -18.57 -1.64
C GLN A 417 7.70 -19.72 -2.25
N GLU A 418 8.02 -20.14 -3.48
CA GLU A 418 7.35 -21.28 -4.13
C GLU A 418 7.55 -22.58 -3.33
N ASP A 419 8.77 -22.81 -2.84
CA ASP A 419 9.12 -23.97 -2.02
C ASP A 419 8.40 -23.94 -0.65
N LEU A 420 8.26 -22.76 -0.04
CA LEU A 420 7.50 -22.57 1.19
C LEU A 420 6.01 -22.89 1.00
N LEU A 421 5.45 -22.52 -0.15
CA LEU A 421 4.04 -22.77 -0.49
C LEU A 421 3.77 -24.22 -0.93
N ASN A 422 4.79 -24.93 -1.47
CA ASN A 422 4.66 -26.29 -2.03
C ASN A 422 5.70 -27.28 -1.45
N PRO A 423 5.67 -27.60 -0.14
CA PRO A 423 6.68 -28.43 0.51
C PRO A 423 6.77 -29.87 0.00
N ASP A 424 5.71 -30.41 -0.62
CA ASP A 424 5.67 -31.78 -1.15
C ASP A 424 6.31 -31.92 -2.55
N GLN A 425 6.36 -30.85 -3.36
CA GLN A 425 6.97 -30.88 -4.69
C GLN A 425 8.51 -30.85 -4.61
N SER A 426 9.06 -30.09 -3.67
CA SER A 426 10.51 -30.01 -3.43
C SER A 426 11.09 -31.36 -2.93
N GLN A 427 10.32 -32.14 -2.16
CA GLN A 427 10.70 -33.52 -1.79
C GLN A 427 10.61 -34.53 -2.94
N GLN A 428 9.64 -34.40 -3.86
CA GLN A 428 9.57 -35.26 -5.06
C GLN A 428 10.70 -35.00 -6.05
N CYS A 429 11.08 -33.73 -6.28
CA CYS A 429 12.23 -33.41 -7.13
C CYS A 429 13.55 -33.92 -6.53
N ALA A 430 13.75 -33.80 -5.21
CA ALA A 430 14.92 -34.38 -4.54
C ALA A 430 14.93 -35.93 -4.55
N GLY A 431 13.75 -36.56 -4.50
CA GLY A 431 13.60 -38.02 -4.57
C GLY A 431 13.91 -38.60 -5.95
N ILE A 432 13.56 -37.89 -7.04
CA ILE A 432 13.84 -38.32 -8.42
C ILE A 432 15.34 -38.20 -8.74
N VAL A 433 16.02 -37.16 -8.27
CA VAL A 433 17.48 -36.97 -8.48
C VAL A 433 18.31 -38.01 -7.70
N ARG A 434 17.78 -38.58 -6.60
CA ARG A 434 18.43 -39.68 -5.87
C ARG A 434 18.20 -41.07 -6.47
N MET A 435 17.26 -41.21 -7.40
CA MET A 435 16.95 -42.48 -8.09
C MET A 435 17.57 -42.60 -9.49
N MET A 436 18.25 -41.56 -9.98
CA MET A 436 19.14 -41.59 -11.15
C MET A 436 20.59 -41.66 -10.70
#